data_AF-A0A2E2I833-F1
#
_entry.id   AF-A0A2E2I833-F1
#
_cell.length_a   1.000
_cell.length_b   1.000
_cell.length_c   1.000
_cell.angle_alpha   90.00
_cell.angle_beta   90.00
_cell.angle_gamma   90.00
#
_symmetry.space_group_name_H-M   'P 1'
#
loop_
_entity.id
_entity.type
_entity.pdbx_description
1 polymer ?
#
loop_
_entity_poly.entity_id
_entity_poly.type
_entity_poly.pdbx_seq_one_letter_code
_entity_poly.pdbx_strand_id
1 'polypeptide(L)'
;MPVDARPEGIGSLGDNGCVCHGGIDENVIIEITGFPEIYVPSQVYNISISADGSSKDSVGNTSGGFRALMDGGDLEIEGSQEIEGGLTHTLESNKQRMWNGTWVAPSNDDEGINLILHVNLVNGDNTTSDDDWNTKTIFVSGPEYVGDTDAIEVGGEIVPIKLTVALMILATIGILAWVAIKD
;
A
#
# COMPACT_ATOMS: atom_id res chain seq x y z
N MET A 1 -10.60 -20.36 -13.38
CA MET A 1 -11.71 -19.40 -13.34
C MET A 1 -11.14 -18.11 -13.90
N PRO A 2 -11.71 -17.49 -14.95
CA PRO A 2 -11.25 -16.18 -15.40
C PRO A 2 -11.39 -15.22 -14.21
N VAL A 3 -10.31 -14.52 -13.88
CA VAL A 3 -10.33 -13.43 -12.89
C VAL A 3 -10.99 -12.25 -13.57
N ASP A 4 -12.32 -12.25 -13.64
CA ASP A 4 -13.05 -11.06 -14.03
C ASP A 4 -12.68 -9.97 -13.01
N ALA A 5 -12.30 -8.80 -13.53
CA ALA A 5 -12.21 -7.58 -12.74
C ALA A 5 -13.47 -7.48 -11.86
N ARG A 6 -13.32 -7.05 -10.61
CA ARG A 6 -14.43 -6.93 -9.66
C ARG A 6 -14.91 -5.47 -9.67
N PRO A 7 -15.77 -5.05 -10.62
CA PRO A 7 -16.12 -3.64 -10.77
C PRO A 7 -16.90 -3.09 -9.58
N GLU A 8 -17.51 -3.97 -8.77
CA GLU A 8 -18.25 -3.62 -7.56
C GLU A 8 -17.39 -3.71 -6.29
N GLY A 9 -16.06 -3.72 -6.40
CA GLY A 9 -15.16 -3.86 -5.25
C GLY A 9 -14.78 -5.30 -4.91
N ILE A 10 -13.77 -5.43 -4.05
CA ILE A 10 -13.19 -6.72 -3.65
C ILE A 10 -13.11 -6.84 -2.12
N GLY A 11 -13.46 -8.04 -1.62
CA GLY A 11 -13.29 -8.41 -0.21
C GLY A 11 -11.87 -8.88 0.11
N SER A 12 -11.76 -9.87 0.99
CA SER A 12 -10.48 -10.39 1.54
C SER A 12 -9.50 -10.93 0.49
N LEU A 13 -9.97 -11.28 -0.71
CA LEU A 13 -9.09 -11.61 -1.84
C LEU A 13 -8.17 -10.45 -2.25
N GLY A 14 -8.55 -9.21 -1.95
CA GLY A 14 -7.74 -8.02 -2.21
C GLY A 14 -6.75 -7.66 -1.11
N ASP A 15 -6.73 -8.37 0.02
CA ASP A 15 -5.88 -8.04 1.18
C ASP A 15 -4.39 -8.26 0.93
N ASN A 16 -4.06 -9.01 -0.14
CA ASN A 16 -2.68 -9.19 -0.61
C ASN A 16 -2.40 -8.35 -1.87
N GLY A 17 -3.23 -7.34 -2.11
CA GLY A 17 -3.16 -6.49 -3.29
C GLY A 17 -3.93 -7.00 -4.50
N CYS A 18 -3.74 -6.31 -5.63
CA CYS A 18 -4.57 -6.48 -6.83
C CYS A 18 -3.99 -7.56 -7.77
N VAL A 19 -3.64 -8.72 -7.22
CA VAL A 19 -2.89 -9.80 -7.90
C VAL A 19 -3.59 -10.38 -9.14
N CYS A 20 -4.89 -10.16 -9.29
CA CYS A 20 -5.62 -10.49 -10.52
C CYS A 20 -5.15 -9.66 -11.72
N HIS A 21 -4.58 -8.47 -11.49
CA HIS A 21 -4.09 -7.51 -12.47
C HIS A 21 -2.57 -7.58 -12.67
N GLY A 22 -1.92 -8.63 -12.18
CA GLY A 22 -0.47 -8.83 -12.31
C GLY A 22 0.31 -8.62 -11.02
N GLY A 23 1.62 -8.43 -11.14
CA GLY A 23 2.50 -8.11 -10.02
C GLY A 23 2.45 -6.63 -9.63
N ILE A 24 3.08 -6.29 -8.50
CA ILE A 24 3.29 -4.90 -8.10
C ILE A 24 4.08 -4.16 -9.20
N ASP A 25 3.65 -2.94 -9.51
CA ASP A 25 4.36 -2.01 -10.39
C ASP A 25 4.82 -0.78 -9.59
N GLU A 26 6.13 -0.63 -9.41
CA GLU A 26 6.74 0.50 -8.70
C GLU A 26 6.54 1.84 -9.42
N ASN A 27 6.12 1.84 -10.70
CA ASN A 27 5.77 3.07 -11.42
C ASN A 27 4.41 3.64 -11.01
N VAL A 28 3.58 2.86 -10.30
CA VAL A 28 2.35 3.38 -9.70
C VAL A 28 2.69 4.12 -8.42
N ILE A 29 2.55 5.44 -8.47
CA ILE A 29 2.83 6.34 -7.36
C ILE A 29 1.53 6.64 -6.63
N ILE A 30 1.45 6.23 -5.36
CA ILE A 30 0.31 6.49 -4.48
C ILE A 30 0.71 7.59 -3.50
N GLU A 31 -0.04 8.69 -3.52
CA GLU A 31 0.09 9.79 -2.56
C GLU A 31 -1.08 9.75 -1.58
N ILE A 32 -0.78 9.85 -0.29
CA ILE A 32 -1.76 9.95 0.79
C ILE A 32 -1.40 11.17 1.63
N THR A 33 -2.38 12.03 1.88
CA THR A 33 -2.22 13.22 2.72
C THR A 33 -3.35 13.29 3.75
N GLY A 34 -3.10 14.04 4.83
CA GLY A 34 -4.10 14.31 5.87
C GLY A 34 -3.94 13.52 7.17
N PHE A 35 -3.26 12.37 7.13
CA PHE A 35 -2.86 11.66 8.35
C PHE A 35 -1.74 12.44 9.08
N PRO A 36 -1.81 12.58 10.41
CA PRO A 36 -0.69 13.09 11.20
C PRO A 36 0.35 11.99 11.41
N GLU A 37 1.53 12.34 11.94
CA GLU A 37 2.46 11.32 12.50
C GLU A 37 1.97 10.87 13.88
N ILE A 38 1.52 11.83 14.71
CA ILE A 38 0.94 11.59 16.04
C ILE A 38 -0.49 12.13 16.05
N TYR A 39 -1.47 11.28 16.32
CA TYR A 39 -2.87 11.68 16.36
C TYR A 39 -3.26 12.27 17.72
N VAL A 40 -4.30 13.10 17.71
CA VAL A 40 -5.03 13.50 18.93
C VAL A 40 -6.23 12.56 19.09
N PRO A 41 -6.44 11.93 20.26
CA PRO A 41 -7.50 10.96 20.42
C PRO A 41 -8.88 11.51 20.04
N SER A 42 -9.67 10.71 19.32
CA SER A 42 -11.01 11.08 18.80
C SER A 42 -11.04 12.28 17.85
N GLN A 43 -9.89 12.79 17.40
CA GLN A 43 -9.83 13.87 16.42
C GLN A 43 -10.17 13.34 15.02
N VAL A 44 -10.90 14.16 14.26
CA VAL A 44 -11.21 13.90 12.85
C VAL A 44 -10.15 14.55 11.96
N TYR A 45 -9.64 13.78 11.01
CA TYR A 45 -8.69 14.21 9.99
C TYR A 45 -9.30 14.04 8.61
N ASN A 46 -9.20 15.07 7.76
CA ASN A 46 -9.57 14.95 6.35
C ASN A 46 -8.42 14.31 5.60
N ILE A 47 -8.69 13.26 4.84
CA ILE A 47 -7.70 12.52 4.08
C ILE A 47 -7.92 12.69 2.58
N SER A 48 -6.83 12.67 1.82
CA SER A 48 -6.87 12.64 0.36
C SER A 48 -5.87 11.62 -0.15
N ILE A 49 -6.33 10.80 -1.09
CA ILE A 49 -5.60 9.73 -1.74
C ILE A 49 -5.60 10.05 -3.24
N SER A 50 -4.44 9.96 -3.87
CA SER A 50 -4.31 10.00 -5.33
C SER A 50 -3.33 8.94 -5.80
N ALA A 51 -3.53 8.46 -7.02
CA ALA A 51 -2.59 7.56 -7.66
C ALA A 51 -2.41 7.89 -9.15
N ASP A 52 -1.19 7.76 -9.63
CA ASP A 52 -0.83 7.90 -11.03
C ASP A 52 0.13 6.77 -11.43
N GLY A 53 0.18 6.43 -12.72
CA GLY A 53 0.91 5.26 -13.21
C GLY A 53 0.90 5.18 -14.72
N SER A 54 1.37 4.05 -15.23
CA SER A 54 1.52 3.81 -16.67
C SER A 54 0.20 3.37 -17.34
N SER A 55 -0.73 2.79 -16.58
CA SER A 55 -2.05 2.41 -17.11
C SER A 55 -2.81 3.65 -17.56
N LYS A 56 -3.31 3.61 -18.79
CA LYS A 56 -4.00 4.74 -19.41
C LYS A 56 -5.32 5.01 -18.71
N ASP A 57 -5.53 6.24 -18.27
CA ASP A 57 -6.82 6.65 -17.75
C ASP A 57 -7.89 6.58 -18.86
N SER A 58 -8.90 5.76 -18.62
CA SER A 58 -10.09 5.66 -19.46
C SER A 58 -11.19 6.57 -18.91
N VAL A 59 -11.07 7.86 -19.18
CA VAL A 59 -12.03 8.88 -18.73
C VAL A 59 -13.47 8.46 -19.05
N GLY A 60 -14.31 8.34 -18.02
CA GLY A 60 -15.72 7.94 -18.14
C GLY A 60 -15.99 6.44 -18.10
N ASN A 61 -14.94 5.61 -18.09
CA ASN A 61 -14.98 4.17 -17.82
C ASN A 61 -14.30 3.87 -16.48
N THR A 62 -14.27 2.60 -16.08
CA THR A 62 -13.51 2.15 -14.91
C THR A 62 -12.03 2.47 -15.10
N SER A 63 -11.46 3.28 -14.22
CA SER A 63 -10.08 3.79 -14.32
C SER A 63 -9.25 3.57 -13.06
N GLY A 64 -9.88 3.12 -11.97
CA GLY A 64 -9.17 2.79 -10.76
C GLY A 64 -10.05 2.15 -9.69
N GLY A 65 -9.41 1.69 -8.63
CA GLY A 65 -10.06 1.11 -7.47
C GLY A 65 -9.06 0.86 -6.36
N PHE A 66 -9.55 0.56 -5.16
CA PHE A 66 -8.67 0.31 -4.02
C PHE A 66 -9.18 -0.82 -3.11
N ARG A 67 -8.27 -1.27 -2.25
CA ARG A 67 -8.53 -2.05 -1.05
C ARG A 67 -7.77 -1.40 0.11
N ALA A 68 -8.48 -0.97 1.15
CA ALA A 68 -7.90 -0.35 2.34
C ALA A 68 -8.20 -1.19 3.58
N LEU A 69 -7.15 -1.47 4.35
CA LEU A 69 -7.18 -2.20 5.61
C LEU A 69 -6.61 -1.28 6.68
N MET A 70 -7.42 -0.97 7.69
CA MET A 70 -7.01 -0.13 8.80
C MET A 70 -7.32 -0.84 10.12
N ASP A 71 -6.34 -0.88 11.03
CA ASP A 71 -6.44 -1.66 12.27
C ASP A 71 -6.90 -0.85 13.49
N GLY A 72 -7.14 0.45 13.33
CA GLY A 72 -7.73 1.29 14.36
C GLY A 72 -8.25 2.65 13.89
N GLY A 73 -9.17 3.19 14.69
CA GLY A 73 -9.98 4.34 14.32
C GLY A 73 -11.00 3.99 13.22
N ASP A 74 -11.73 5.01 12.77
CA ASP A 74 -12.80 4.85 11.78
C ASP A 74 -12.42 5.60 10.51
N LEU A 75 -11.98 4.85 9.49
CA LEU A 75 -11.71 5.39 8.16
C LEU A 75 -13.00 5.36 7.33
N GLU A 76 -13.32 6.48 6.68
CA GLU A 76 -14.38 6.58 5.69
C GLU A 76 -13.82 7.21 4.42
N ILE A 77 -14.06 6.58 3.27
CA ILE A 77 -13.71 7.12 1.95
C ILE A 77 -15.01 7.38 1.18
N GLU A 78 -15.13 8.54 0.55
CA GLU A 78 -16.32 8.93 -0.21
C GLU A 78 -16.62 7.92 -1.33
N GLY A 79 -17.86 7.43 -1.37
CA GLY A 79 -18.31 6.46 -2.38
C GLY A 79 -17.71 5.06 -2.23
N SER A 80 -17.05 4.77 -1.12
CA SER A 80 -16.56 3.44 -0.77
C SER A 80 -17.62 2.58 -0.09
N GLN A 81 -17.29 1.31 0.11
CA GLN A 81 -18.08 0.34 0.86
C GLN A 81 -17.15 -0.59 1.64
N GLU A 82 -17.66 -1.18 2.73
CA GLU A 82 -16.97 -2.22 3.47
C GLU A 82 -17.35 -3.61 2.95
N ILE A 83 -16.37 -4.43 2.62
CA ILE A 83 -16.56 -5.84 2.26
C ILE A 83 -15.51 -6.66 3.02
N GLU A 84 -15.96 -7.64 3.82
CA GLU A 84 -15.07 -8.57 4.53
C GLU A 84 -13.93 -7.86 5.29
N GLY A 85 -14.26 -6.84 6.10
CA GLY A 85 -13.30 -6.19 7.00
C GLY A 85 -12.33 -5.20 6.36
N GLY A 86 -12.62 -4.69 5.17
CA GLY A 86 -11.86 -3.59 4.59
C GLY A 86 -12.69 -2.76 3.63
N LEU A 87 -12.23 -1.55 3.37
CA LEU A 87 -12.89 -0.64 2.43
C LEU A 87 -12.47 -0.94 1.01
N THR A 88 -13.42 -0.84 0.09
CA THR A 88 -13.17 -0.96 -1.34
C THR A 88 -14.09 -0.02 -2.12
N HIS A 89 -13.80 0.14 -3.39
CA HIS A 89 -14.60 0.96 -4.30
C HIS A 89 -15.96 0.33 -4.60
N THR A 90 -16.87 1.11 -5.17
CA THR A 90 -18.16 0.67 -5.71
C THR A 90 -18.15 0.76 -7.22
N LEU A 91 -19.21 0.27 -7.88
CA LEU A 91 -19.38 0.42 -9.33
C LEU A 91 -19.32 1.89 -9.79
N GLU A 92 -19.75 2.83 -8.95
CA GLU A 92 -19.78 4.25 -9.29
C GLU A 92 -18.45 4.95 -8.97
N SER A 93 -17.76 4.56 -7.90
CA SER A 93 -16.48 5.16 -7.49
C SER A 93 -15.25 4.51 -8.12
N ASN A 94 -15.42 3.58 -9.07
CA ASN A 94 -14.32 2.92 -9.79
C ASN A 94 -13.83 3.69 -11.04
N LYS A 95 -14.33 4.90 -11.25
CA LYS A 95 -14.07 5.75 -12.44
C LYS A 95 -13.16 6.94 -12.10
N GLN A 96 -12.41 6.82 -11.01
CA GLN A 96 -11.54 7.88 -10.48
C GLN A 96 -10.22 7.30 -9.97
N ARG A 97 -9.21 8.17 -9.93
CA ARG A 97 -7.87 7.87 -9.38
C ARG A 97 -7.51 8.78 -8.19
N MET A 98 -8.51 9.50 -7.69
CA MET A 98 -8.41 10.33 -6.50
C MET A 98 -9.62 10.06 -5.61
N TRP A 99 -9.40 9.96 -4.31
CA TRP A 99 -10.43 9.71 -3.32
C TRP A 99 -10.21 10.62 -2.12
N ASN A 100 -11.31 11.17 -1.60
CA ASN A 100 -11.28 11.94 -0.37
C ASN A 100 -12.07 11.20 0.69
N GLY A 101 -11.81 11.54 1.94
CA GLY A 101 -12.45 10.90 3.06
C GLY A 101 -12.11 11.55 4.38
N THR A 102 -12.48 10.86 5.45
CA THR A 102 -12.15 11.25 6.81
C THR A 102 -11.66 10.05 7.59
N TRP A 103 -10.75 10.28 8.52
CA TRP A 103 -10.38 9.30 9.52
C TRP A 103 -10.61 9.89 10.91
N VAL A 104 -11.34 9.15 11.75
CA VAL A 104 -11.51 9.46 13.16
C VAL A 104 -10.52 8.63 13.96
N ALA A 105 -9.57 9.29 14.63
CA ALA A 105 -8.57 8.61 15.44
C ALA A 105 -9.22 7.86 16.62
N PRO A 106 -8.63 6.75 17.10
CA PRO A 106 -9.07 6.05 18.29
C PRO A 106 -9.21 6.99 19.51
N SER A 107 -10.04 6.61 20.48
CA SER A 107 -10.11 7.34 21.76
C SER A 107 -8.93 7.06 22.69
N ASN A 108 -8.21 5.97 22.47
CA ASN A 108 -7.04 5.58 23.25
C ASN A 108 -5.80 6.34 22.73
N ASP A 109 -4.90 6.71 23.63
CA ASP A 109 -3.71 7.52 23.34
C ASP A 109 -2.41 6.73 23.27
N ASP A 110 -2.47 5.41 23.51
CA ASP A 110 -1.34 4.49 23.56
C ASP A 110 -1.32 3.47 22.41
N GLU A 111 -2.14 3.67 21.37
CA GLU A 111 -2.24 2.77 20.21
C GLU A 111 -1.41 3.24 19.01
N GLY A 112 -0.85 2.29 18.26
CA GLY A 112 -0.21 2.51 16.97
C GLY A 112 -1.06 1.91 15.88
N ILE A 113 -1.38 2.70 14.85
CA ILE A 113 -2.38 2.37 13.84
C ILE A 113 -1.72 2.25 12.47
N ASN A 114 -2.00 1.17 11.77
CA ASN A 114 -1.56 0.92 10.40
C ASN A 114 -2.71 1.07 9.42
N LEU A 115 -2.41 1.70 8.30
CA LEU A 115 -3.18 1.61 7.07
C LEU A 115 -2.36 0.86 6.03
N ILE A 116 -2.94 -0.19 5.43
CA ILE A 116 -2.45 -0.80 4.19
C ILE A 116 -3.44 -0.43 3.09
N LEU A 117 -2.96 0.28 2.07
CA LEU A 117 -3.76 0.70 0.93
C LEU A 117 -3.18 0.10 -0.35
N HIS A 118 -3.95 -0.78 -0.99
CA HIS A 118 -3.69 -1.22 -2.36
C HIS A 118 -4.50 -0.36 -3.32
N VAL A 119 -3.85 0.20 -4.34
CA VAL A 119 -4.51 0.95 -5.40
C VAL A 119 -4.26 0.27 -6.73
N ASN A 120 -5.34 0.00 -7.46
CA ASN A 120 -5.35 -0.52 -8.81
C ASN A 120 -5.67 0.60 -9.78
N LEU A 121 -4.88 0.75 -10.82
CA LEU A 121 -5.14 1.65 -11.95
C LEU A 121 -5.40 0.76 -13.16
N VAL A 122 -6.57 0.93 -13.77
CA VAL A 122 -6.99 0.12 -14.91
C VAL A 122 -7.28 0.97 -16.13
N ASN A 123 -7.27 0.34 -17.29
CA ASN A 123 -7.48 1.00 -18.59
C ASN A 123 -8.92 0.87 -19.13
N GLY A 124 -9.80 0.18 -18.39
CA GLY A 124 -11.21 0.01 -18.73
C GLY A 124 -11.49 -0.87 -19.96
N ASP A 125 -10.54 -1.69 -20.42
CA ASP A 125 -10.70 -2.58 -21.58
C ASP A 125 -11.30 -3.96 -21.25
N ASN A 126 -11.68 -4.16 -20.00
CA ASN A 126 -12.22 -5.41 -19.42
C ASN A 126 -11.24 -6.60 -19.49
N THR A 127 -9.95 -6.33 -19.67
CA THR A 127 -8.87 -7.30 -19.50
C THR A 127 -8.00 -6.90 -18.31
N THR A 128 -6.94 -7.66 -18.06
CA THR A 128 -5.91 -7.34 -17.06
C THR A 128 -4.62 -6.82 -17.71
N SER A 129 -4.65 -6.58 -19.03
CA SER A 129 -3.47 -6.17 -19.78
C SER A 129 -3.30 -4.67 -19.65
N ASP A 130 -2.07 -4.21 -19.41
CA ASP A 130 -1.76 -2.78 -19.20
C ASP A 130 -2.50 -2.14 -18.01
N ASP A 131 -2.94 -2.97 -17.06
CA ASP A 131 -3.33 -2.53 -15.71
C ASP A 131 -2.09 -2.56 -14.81
N ASP A 132 -2.02 -1.62 -13.88
CA ASP A 132 -0.92 -1.54 -12.91
C ASP A 132 -1.44 -1.23 -11.50
N TRP A 133 -0.74 -1.73 -10.49
CA TRP A 133 -1.14 -1.54 -9.11
C TRP A 133 0.06 -1.51 -8.17
N ASN A 134 -0.10 -0.83 -7.04
CA ASN A 134 0.90 -0.79 -6.00
C ASN A 134 0.25 -0.70 -4.61
N THR A 135 1.09 -0.77 -3.57
CA THR A 135 0.71 -0.66 -2.17
C THR A 135 1.37 0.54 -1.53
N LYS A 136 0.62 1.22 -0.66
CA LYS A 136 1.14 2.23 0.25
C LYS A 136 0.74 1.84 1.67
N THR A 137 1.68 1.96 2.59
CA THR A 137 1.40 1.83 4.01
C THR A 137 1.64 3.15 4.74
N ILE A 138 0.87 3.37 5.79
CA ILE A 138 0.99 4.51 6.69
C ILE A 138 0.92 3.97 8.11
N PHE A 139 1.73 4.55 8.99
CA PHE A 139 1.66 4.34 10.43
C PHE A 139 1.37 5.68 11.12
N VAL A 140 0.47 5.66 12.08
CA VAL A 140 0.13 6.81 12.93
C VAL A 140 0.09 6.35 14.38
N SER A 141 0.72 7.10 15.28
CA SER A 141 0.73 6.74 16.71
C SER A 141 -0.10 7.68 17.57
N GLY A 142 -0.62 7.16 18.67
CA GLY A 142 -1.09 7.98 19.79
C GLY A 142 0.09 8.64 20.51
N PRO A 143 -0.15 9.71 21.29
CA PRO A 143 0.91 10.46 21.96
C PRO A 143 1.65 9.67 23.05
N GLU A 144 1.03 8.62 23.60
CA GLU A 144 1.60 7.75 24.63
C GLU A 144 2.00 6.36 24.08
N TYR A 145 1.93 6.16 22.76
CA TYR A 145 2.34 4.91 22.13
C TYR A 145 3.82 4.62 22.38
N VAL A 146 4.12 3.38 22.75
CA VAL A 146 5.49 2.88 22.94
C VAL A 146 5.68 1.64 22.08
N GLY A 147 6.46 1.77 21.02
CA GLY A 147 6.75 0.67 20.11
C GLY A 147 7.51 1.13 18.88
N ASP A 148 7.57 0.25 17.89
CA ASP A 148 8.07 0.60 16.56
C ASP A 148 7.07 1.53 15.86
N THR A 149 7.58 2.55 15.19
CA THR A 149 6.79 3.55 14.47
C THR A 149 6.96 3.46 12.95
N ASP A 150 7.76 2.51 12.49
CA ASP A 150 7.93 2.28 11.06
C ASP A 150 6.65 1.68 10.47
N ALA A 151 6.23 2.21 9.31
CA ALA A 151 5.10 1.64 8.58
C ALA A 151 5.43 0.22 8.11
N ILE A 152 4.43 -0.65 8.09
CA ILE A 152 4.60 -2.03 7.62
C ILE A 152 5.15 -2.01 6.19
N GLU A 153 6.27 -2.66 5.95
CA GLU A 153 6.79 -2.88 4.59
C GLU A 153 5.95 -3.96 3.89
N VAL A 154 5.07 -3.53 2.97
CA VAL A 154 4.27 -4.43 2.14
C VAL A 154 4.82 -4.41 0.72
N GLY A 155 5.54 -5.47 0.37
CA GLY A 155 6.32 -5.55 -0.87
C GLY A 155 7.79 -5.51 -0.51
N GLY A 156 8.45 -6.67 -0.55
CA GLY A 156 9.77 -6.84 0.01
C GLY A 156 10.77 -5.85 -0.58
N GLU A 157 11.32 -4.98 0.28
CA GLU A 157 12.70 -4.61 0.09
C GLU A 157 13.50 -5.92 0.13
N ILE A 158 13.92 -6.39 -1.04
CA ILE A 158 15.21 -7.07 -1.09
C ILE A 158 16.23 -6.02 -0.66
N VAL A 159 16.42 -5.88 0.66
CA VAL A 159 17.64 -5.30 1.22
C VAL A 159 18.75 -5.88 0.36
N PRO A 160 19.53 -5.07 -0.40
CA PRO A 160 20.41 -5.64 -1.39
C PRO A 160 21.44 -6.49 -0.66
N ILE A 161 21.19 -7.81 -0.63
CA ILE A 161 22.07 -8.87 -0.12
C ILE A 161 23.47 -8.75 -0.76
N LYS A 162 23.59 -7.96 -1.83
CA LYS A 162 24.85 -7.52 -2.44
C LYS A 162 25.85 -6.95 -1.43
N LEU A 163 25.44 -6.19 -0.41
CA LEU A 163 26.42 -5.60 0.52
C LEU A 163 27.01 -6.65 1.48
N THR A 164 26.17 -7.54 2.02
CA THR A 164 26.62 -8.60 2.95
C THR A 164 27.41 -9.69 2.24
N VAL A 165 27.02 -10.09 1.02
CA VAL A 165 27.77 -11.09 0.23
C VAL A 165 29.08 -10.53 -0.30
N ALA A 166 29.13 -9.26 -0.74
CA ALA A 166 30.38 -8.63 -1.18
C ALA A 166 31.42 -8.55 -0.04
N LEU A 167 31.00 -8.24 1.18
CA LEU A 167 31.87 -8.23 2.36
C LEU A 167 32.40 -9.64 2.71
N MET A 168 31.57 -10.68 2.58
CA MET A 168 32.02 -12.07 2.81
C MET A 168 32.99 -12.57 1.73
N ILE A 169 32.79 -12.20 0.46
CA ILE A 169 33.74 -12.54 -0.62
C ILE A 169 35.07 -11.79 -0.43
N LEU A 170 35.03 -10.51 -0.06
CA LEU A 170 36.26 -9.75 0.22
C LEU A 170 37.01 -10.28 1.44
N ALA A 171 36.31 -10.66 2.51
CA ALA A 171 36.93 -11.26 3.70
C ALA A 171 37.58 -12.62 3.39
N THR A 172 36.93 -13.48 2.62
CA THR A 172 37.50 -14.77 2.21
C THR A 172 38.70 -14.63 1.29
N ILE A 173 38.66 -13.71 0.31
CA ILE A 173 39.82 -13.39 -0.54
C ILE A 173 40.98 -12.81 0.29
N GLY A 174 40.68 -11.90 1.24
CA GLY A 174 41.68 -11.33 2.14
C GLY A 174 42.37 -12.39 3.01
N ILE A 175 41.60 -13.34 3.55
CA ILE A 175 42.15 -14.47 4.32
C ILE A 175 43.03 -15.36 3.45
N LEU A 176 42.57 -15.72 2.24
CA LEU A 176 43.35 -16.56 1.32
C LEU A 176 44.66 -15.88 0.90
N ALA A 177 44.63 -14.58 0.60
CA ALA A 177 45.82 -13.81 0.26
C ALA A 177 46.80 -13.74 1.44
N TRP A 178 46.30 -13.54 2.66
CA TRP A 178 47.14 -13.52 3.86
C TRP A 178 47.83 -14.86 4.12
N VAL A 179 47.13 -15.98 3.94
CA VAL A 179 47.71 -17.33 4.05
C VAL A 179 48.79 -17.54 2.98
N ALA A 180 48.50 -17.21 1.73
CA ALA A 180 49.44 -17.40 0.62
C ALA A 180 50.73 -16.55 0.69
N ILE A 181 50.72 -15.43 1.44
CA ILE A 181 51.90 -14.58 1.66
C ILE A 181 52.72 -15.05 2.87
N LYS A 182 52.13 -15.86 3.76
CA LYS A 182 52.80 -16.35 4.98
C LYS A 182 53.55 -17.68 4.79
N ASP A 183 53.34 -18.35 3.66
CA ASP A 183 54.17 -19.46 3.18
C ASP A 183 55.32 -18.95 2.30
#